data_AF-A0A2Z6AID1-F1
#
_entry.id   AF-A0A2Z6AID1-F1
#
_cell.length_a   1.000
_cell.length_b   1.000
_cell.length_c   1.000
_cell.angle_alpha   90.00
_cell.angle_beta   90.00
_cell.angle_gamma   90.00
#
_symmetry.space_group_name_H-M   'P 1'
#
loop_
_entity.id
_entity.type
_entity.pdbx_description
1 polymer ?
#
loop_
_entity_poly.entity_id
_entity_poly.type
_entity_poly.pdbx_seq_one_letter_code
_entity_poly.pdbx_strand_id
1 'polypeptide(L)'
;MQGRVGIEFGDNLWFVAQPKVYGPDKDRFTHERVLPGYKSHITAADAAIRYAIENDLPVEMRAEMIEDAETALEFFRHDLAGGDL
;
A
#
# COMPACT_ATOMS: atom_id res chain seq x y z
N MET A 1 2.63 16.94 -7.52
CA MET A 1 1.53 15.97 -7.44
C MET A 1 1.58 15.39 -6.04
N GLN A 2 0.51 15.50 -5.24
CA GLN A 2 0.38 14.66 -4.05
C GLN A 2 0.27 13.21 -4.53
N GLY A 3 1.01 12.30 -3.92
CA GLY A 3 0.93 10.88 -4.27
C GLY A 3 -0.42 10.29 -3.84
N ARG A 4 -0.80 9.17 -4.45
CA ARG A 4 -2.09 8.48 -4.23
C ARG A 4 -2.06 7.63 -2.95
N VAL A 5 -3.21 7.47 -2.30
CA VAL A 5 -3.36 6.53 -1.18
C VAL A 5 -3.30 5.11 -1.74
N GLY A 6 -2.48 4.25 -1.16
CA GLY A 6 -2.35 2.85 -1.55
C GLY A 6 -2.30 1.92 -0.34
N ILE A 7 -1.83 0.69 -0.55
CA ILE A 7 -1.62 -0.29 0.53
C ILE A 7 -0.18 -0.81 0.54
N GLU A 8 0.33 -1.11 1.72
CA GLU A 8 1.68 -1.63 1.96
C GLU A 8 1.61 -2.91 2.80
N PHE A 9 2.45 -3.89 2.51
CA PHE A 9 2.62 -5.08 3.35
C PHE A 9 3.86 -4.94 4.24
N GLY A 10 3.69 -5.17 5.54
CA GLY A 10 4.76 -5.20 6.54
C GLY A 10 4.29 -5.83 7.84
N ASP A 11 5.20 -6.30 8.71
CA ASP A 11 4.84 -6.85 10.02
C ASP A 11 3.71 -7.93 10.00
N ASN A 12 3.62 -8.70 8.91
CA ASN A 12 2.54 -9.66 8.63
C ASN A 12 1.12 -9.04 8.63
N LEU A 13 1.00 -7.80 8.18
CA LEU A 13 -0.21 -7.01 8.06
C LEU A 13 -0.17 -6.12 6.80
N TRP A 14 -1.36 -5.71 6.35
CA TRP A 14 -1.57 -4.75 5.27
C TRP A 14 -1.96 -3.40 5.87
N PHE A 15 -1.31 -2.33 5.45
CA PHE A 15 -1.54 -0.98 5.97
C PHE A 15 -2.01 -0.05 4.86
N VAL A 16 -2.86 0.91 5.20
CA VAL A 16 -3.17 2.03 4.29
C VAL A 16 -2.02 3.02 4.35
N ALA A 17 -1.45 3.30 3.18
CA ALA A 17 -0.24 4.10 3.01
C ALA A 17 -0.57 5.41 2.27
N GLN A 18 -0.18 6.55 2.85
CA GLN A 18 -0.28 7.85 2.22
C GLN A 18 1.12 8.40 1.90
N PRO A 19 1.39 8.88 0.68
CA PRO A 19 2.68 9.48 0.34
C PRO A 19 2.93 10.78 1.10
N LYS A 20 4.06 10.84 1.83
CA LYS A 20 4.61 12.08 2.37
C LYS A 20 5.45 12.75 1.29
N VAL A 21 4.99 13.91 0.82
CA VAL A 21 5.82 14.78 -0.03
C VAL A 21 6.79 15.54 0.88
N TYR A 22 8.04 15.10 0.96
CA TYR A 22 9.10 15.89 1.59
C TYR A 22 9.86 16.71 0.54
N GLY A 23 9.64 18.03 0.55
CA GLY A 23 10.59 19.03 0.06
C GLY A 23 11.11 18.88 -1.39
N PRO A 24 12.13 19.69 -1.77
CA PRO A 24 12.70 19.69 -3.11
C PRO A 24 13.53 18.44 -3.47
N ASP A 25 13.84 17.59 -2.49
CA ASP A 25 14.57 16.32 -2.67
C ASP A 25 13.59 15.20 -3.05
N LYS A 26 13.22 15.19 -4.33
CA LYS A 26 12.21 14.32 -4.96
C LYS A 26 12.54 12.82 -4.96
N ASP A 27 13.71 12.42 -4.45
CA ASP A 27 14.23 11.06 -4.60
C ASP A 27 13.88 10.13 -3.43
N ARG A 28 13.12 10.61 -2.44
CA ARG A 28 12.65 9.80 -1.31
C ARG A 28 11.13 9.83 -1.21
N PHE A 29 10.47 8.94 -1.94
CA PHE A 29 9.08 8.60 -1.66
C PHE A 29 9.04 7.90 -0.29
N THR A 30 8.52 8.61 0.70
CA THR A 30 8.27 8.03 2.03
C THR A 30 6.76 7.91 2.19
N HIS A 31 6.28 6.76 2.61
CA HIS A 31 4.86 6.53 2.90
C HIS A 31 4.63 6.62 4.41
N GLU A 32 3.45 7.10 4.81
CA GLU A 32 2.96 7.03 6.18
C GLU A 32 1.81 6.04 6.28
N ARG A 33 1.86 5.18 7.30
CA ARG A 33 0.74 4.29 7.66
C ARG A 33 -0.28 5.11 8.42
N VAL A 34 -1.42 5.37 7.80
CA VAL A 34 -2.44 6.30 8.32
C VAL A 34 -3.58 5.60 9.06
N LEU A 35 -3.68 4.27 8.95
CA LEU A 35 -4.68 3.42 9.61
C LEU A 35 -4.03 2.20 10.28
N PRO A 36 -4.76 1.48 11.16
CA PRO A 36 -4.31 0.19 11.70
C PRO A 36 -4.00 -0.84 10.62
N GLY A 37 -3.22 -1.87 10.98
CA GLY A 37 -2.91 -2.97 10.06
C GLY A 37 -4.03 -4.01 9.95
N TYR A 38 -4.24 -4.54 8.75
CA TYR A 38 -5.27 -5.50 8.37
C TYR A 38 -4.66 -6.86 8.00
N LYS A 39 -5.38 -7.95 8.25
CA LYS A 39 -4.91 -9.31 7.85
C LYS A 39 -5.14 -9.62 6.38
N SER A 40 -5.94 -8.82 5.68
CA SER A 40 -6.34 -9.03 4.29
C SER A 40 -6.03 -7.78 3.47
N HIS A 41 -5.37 -7.96 2.32
CA HIS A 41 -5.13 -6.89 1.35
C HIS A 41 -6.45 -6.33 0.82
N ILE A 42 -7.48 -7.18 0.65
CA ILE A 42 -8.82 -6.77 0.22
C ILE A 42 -9.41 -5.78 1.23
N THR A 43 -9.35 -6.11 2.52
CA THR A 43 -9.86 -5.24 3.59
C THR A 43 -9.05 -3.94 3.68
N ALA A 44 -7.72 -4.01 3.47
CA ALA A 44 -6.89 -2.81 3.43
C ALA A 44 -7.22 -1.92 2.23
N ALA A 45 -7.49 -2.48 1.05
CA ALA A 45 -7.90 -1.73 -0.14
C ALA A 45 -9.25 -1.03 0.07
N ASP A 46 -10.22 -1.73 0.66
CA ASP A 46 -11.52 -1.13 1.03
C ASP A 46 -11.34 0.04 2.02
N ALA A 47 -10.45 -0.13 3.01
CA ALA A 47 -10.11 0.92 3.96
C ALA A 47 -9.37 2.11 3.30
N ALA A 48 -8.48 1.85 2.34
CA ALA A 48 -7.74 2.87 1.60
C ALA A 48 -8.67 3.76 0.77
N ILE A 49 -9.64 3.16 0.06
CA ILE A 49 -10.65 3.88 -0.72
C ILE A 49 -11.51 4.75 0.21
N ARG A 50 -11.97 4.17 1.32
CA ARG A 50 -12.77 4.91 2.31
C ARG A 50 -12.00 6.10 2.87
N TYR A 51 -10.75 5.89 3.28
CA TYR A 51 -9.87 6.94 3.78
C TYR A 51 -9.65 8.04 2.74
N ALA A 52 -9.39 7.68 1.48
CA ALA A 52 -9.20 8.64 0.40
C ALA A 52 -10.45 9.50 0.18
N ILE A 53 -11.64 8.90 0.17
CA ILE A 53 -12.92 9.62 0.06
C ILE A 53 -13.14 10.56 1.25
N GLU A 54 -12.92 10.07 2.48
CA GLU A 54 -13.15 10.84 3.72
C GLU A 54 -12.20 12.05 3.86
N ASN A 55 -11.05 12.03 3.18
CA ASN A 55 -10.02 13.07 3.24
C ASN A 55 -9.88 13.86 1.93
N ASP A 56 -10.80 13.70 0.97
CA ASP A 56 -10.76 14.36 -0.34
C ASP A 56 -9.43 14.14 -1.10
N LEU A 57 -8.90 12.92 -1.02
CA LEU A 57 -7.66 12.50 -1.66
C LEU A 57 -7.94 11.70 -2.94
N PRO A 58 -6.97 11.64 -3.89
CA PRO A 58 -7.09 10.80 -5.07
C PRO A 58 -7.32 9.33 -4.70
N VAL A 59 -8.41 8.77 -5.23
CA VAL A 59 -8.79 7.35 -5.08
C VAL A 59 -8.20 6.56 -6.25
N GLU A 60 -7.49 5.48 -5.95
CA GLU A 60 -7.08 4.49 -6.95
C GLU A 60 -8.17 3.44 -7.15
N MET A 61 -8.19 2.77 -8.30
CA MET A 61 -9.19 1.74 -8.52
C MET A 61 -8.93 0.55 -7.59
N ARG A 62 -9.99 0.09 -6.93
CA ARG A 62 -9.94 -1.07 -6.03
C ARG A 62 -9.28 -2.29 -6.66
N ALA A 63 -9.58 -2.55 -7.94
CA ALA A 63 -9.05 -3.68 -8.67
C ALA A 63 -7.53 -3.58 -8.84
N GLU A 64 -7.00 -2.40 -9.18
CA GLU A 64 -5.56 -2.15 -9.32
C GLU A 64 -4.84 -2.37 -7.98
N MET A 65 -5.37 -1.84 -6.87
CA MET A 65 -4.77 -2.06 -5.54
C MET A 65 -4.70 -3.55 -5.15
N ILE A 66 -5.70 -4.34 -5.53
CA ILE A 66 -5.73 -5.77 -5.23
C ILE A 66 -4.75 -6.54 -6.13
N GLU A 67 -4.73 -6.23 -7.43
CA GLU A 67 -3.81 -6.84 -8.39
C GLU A 67 -2.34 -6.58 -8.03
N ASP A 68 -2.02 -5.35 -7.63
CA ASP A 68 -0.68 -4.99 -7.15
C ASP A 68 -0.31 -5.76 -5.87
N ALA A 69 -1.26 -5.92 -4.95
CA ALA A 69 -1.05 -6.69 -3.73
C ALA A 69 -0.87 -8.20 -3.98
N GLU A 70 -1.62 -8.76 -4.92
CA GLU A 70 -1.48 -10.16 -5.35
C GLU A 70 -0.12 -10.39 -6.02
N THR A 71 0.29 -9.48 -6.92
CA THR A 71 1.61 -9.51 -7.56
C THR A 71 2.73 -9.44 -6.52
N ALA A 72 2.62 -8.56 -5.51
CA ALA A 72 3.58 -8.48 -4.43
C ALA A 72 3.62 -9.76 -3.58
N LEU A 73 2.47 -10.37 -3.28
CA LEU A 73 2.39 -11.65 -2.58
C LEU A 73 3.03 -12.79 -3.37
N GLU A 74 2.86 -12.82 -4.69
CA GLU A 74 3.52 -13.79 -5.55
C GLU A 74 5.04 -13.63 -5.53
N PHE A 75 5.54 -12.39 -5.59
CA PHE A 75 6.95 -12.10 -5.43
C PHE A 75 7.48 -12.58 -4.08
N PHE A 76 6.81 -12.22 -2.96
CA PHE A 76 7.22 -12.67 -1.62
C PHE A 76 7.18 -14.19 -1.48
N ARG A 77 6.19 -14.87 -2.06
CA ARG A 77 6.13 -16.34 -2.06
C ARG A 77 7.28 -16.95 -2.85
N HIS A 78 7.65 -16.37 -3.98
CA HIS A 78 8.77 -16.84 -4.80
C HIS A 78 10.12 -16.61 -4.10
N ASP A 79 10.30 -15.47 -3.44
CA ASP A 79 11.52 -15.13 -2.70
C ASP A 79 11.67 -15.99 -1.42
N LEU A 80 10.55 -16.36 -0.78
CA LEU A 80 10.53 -17.27 0.37
C LEU A 80 10.64 -18.76 -0.01
N ALA A 81 10.22 -19.15 -1.22
CA ALA A 81 10.32 -20.53 -1.71
C ALA A 81 11.64 -20.83 -2.43
N GLY A 82 12.33 -19.80 -2.92
CA GLY A 82 13.62 -19.88 -3.62
C GLY A 82 14.84 -19.73 -2.72
N GLY A 83 14.71 -19.99 -1.42
CA GLY A 83 15.83 -20.01 -0.47
C GLY A 83 16.83 -21.13 -0.78
N ASP A 84 17.62 -20.95 -1.84
CA ASP A 84 18.98 -21.48 -1.91
C ASP A 84 19.82 -20.72 -0.87
N LEU A 85 20.00 -21.37 0.29
CA LEU A 85 21.19 -21.22 1.12
C LEU A 85 22.02 -22.50 1.01
#